data_AF-A0A7S0TE89-F1
#
_entry.id   AF-A0A7S0TE89-F1
#
_cell.length_a   1.000
_cell.length_b   1.000
_cell.length_c   1.000
_cell.angle_alpha   90.00
_cell.angle_beta   90.00
_cell.angle_gamma   90.00
#
_symmetry.space_group_name_H-M   'P 1'
#
loop_
_entity.id
_entity.type
_entity.pdbx_description
1 polymer ?
#
loop_
_entity_poly.entity_id
_entity_poly.type
_entity_poly.pdbx_seq_one_letter_code
_entity_poly.pdbx_strand_id
1 'polypeptide(L)'
;EKKQSAPSSSSSDVNIRRVAAAAKTYRPLLCVLYQDYRKGRHLKTYALDTRLLELTNGPWDTLMVEEGCNKLIAVPAPLYGVLFIGQYSVAYRYGDNCQRVQVPDGDLCCFDCVQHKRPHINIHGDGDGDGEEEQNNTMDVAIADENETEPTFVDGARWLIGDGLNRSLNMLVLKHTANFIVKQLEFNKLGEIVSPSTVSYICSGLAFVGSCAGDSQFIEIHSDKEWRKRREQEDDDDDDDDD
;
A
#
# COMPACT_ATOMS: atom_id res chain seq x y z
N GLU A 1 -38.13 31.97 48.65
CA GLU A 1 -37.59 30.62 48.38
C GLU A 1 -37.53 30.35 46.89
N LYS A 2 -36.54 29.56 46.45
CA LYS A 2 -36.29 29.10 45.06
C LYS A 2 -37.48 28.29 44.49
N LYS A 3 -37.74 28.37 43.18
CA LYS A 3 -37.30 27.35 42.17
C LYS A 3 -37.74 27.67 40.73
N GLN A 4 -36.84 27.29 39.82
CA GLN A 4 -36.86 27.35 38.35
C GLN A 4 -37.76 26.28 37.70
N SER A 5 -38.20 26.51 36.47
CA SER A 5 -37.83 25.67 35.30
C SER A 5 -38.26 26.32 33.97
N ALA A 6 -37.43 26.11 32.95
CA ALA A 6 -37.39 26.79 31.64
C ALA A 6 -38.32 26.12 30.58
N PRO A 7 -38.63 26.80 29.47
CA PRO A 7 -39.55 26.31 28.43
C PRO A 7 -38.85 25.41 27.40
N SER A 8 -39.58 24.39 26.94
CA SER A 8 -39.23 23.47 25.84
C SER A 8 -39.27 24.19 24.49
N SER A 9 -38.14 24.28 23.79
CA SER A 9 -38.05 24.79 22.42
C SER A 9 -38.37 23.68 21.41
N SER A 10 -39.45 23.87 20.64
CA SER A 10 -39.79 23.11 19.45
C SER A 10 -38.80 23.44 18.31
N SER A 11 -37.90 22.51 17.98
CA SER A 11 -37.06 22.62 16.77
C SER A 11 -37.78 22.01 15.57
N SER A 12 -38.17 22.90 14.67
CA SER A 12 -38.66 22.68 13.32
C SER A 12 -37.86 21.66 12.51
N ASP A 13 -38.59 20.85 11.75
CA ASP A 13 -38.16 19.94 10.70
C ASP A 13 -37.06 20.53 9.80
N VAL A 14 -35.85 19.98 9.90
CA VAL A 14 -34.79 20.20 8.91
C VAL A 14 -34.85 19.05 7.90
N ASN A 15 -35.38 19.37 6.73
CA ASN A 15 -35.38 18.57 5.51
C ASN A 15 -34.06 17.78 5.31
N ILE A 16 -34.11 16.47 5.58
CA ILE A 16 -33.06 15.53 5.18
C ILE A 16 -33.15 15.34 3.66
N ARG A 17 -32.49 16.20 2.90
CA ARG A 17 -32.24 15.96 1.47
C ARG A 17 -31.24 14.81 1.35
N ARG A 18 -31.75 13.59 1.16
CA ARG A 18 -30.98 12.49 0.59
C ARG A 18 -30.56 12.89 -0.82
N VAL A 19 -29.35 13.43 -0.95
CA VAL A 19 -28.69 13.56 -2.24
C VAL A 19 -28.42 12.14 -2.70
N ALA A 20 -29.21 11.66 -3.66
CA ALA A 20 -28.93 10.43 -4.37
C ALA A 20 -27.53 10.57 -4.97
N ALA A 21 -26.58 9.74 -4.51
CA ALA A 21 -25.27 9.64 -5.11
C ALA A 21 -25.48 9.28 -6.58
N ALA A 22 -25.24 10.23 -7.49
CA ALA A 22 -25.18 9.94 -8.91
C ALA A 22 -24.27 8.73 -9.10
N ALA A 23 -24.75 7.69 -9.78
CA ALA A 23 -23.98 6.49 -10.05
C ALA A 23 -22.58 6.90 -10.51
N LYS A 24 -21.57 6.60 -9.67
CA LYS A 24 -20.17 6.97 -9.91
C LYS A 24 -19.80 6.31 -11.23
N THR A 25 -19.77 7.08 -12.32
CA THR A 25 -19.46 6.56 -13.64
C THR A 25 -17.97 6.28 -13.64
N TYR A 26 -17.60 5.03 -13.34
CA TYR A 26 -16.24 4.55 -13.47
C TYR A 26 -15.86 4.68 -14.95
N ARG A 27 -15.02 5.66 -15.27
CA ARG A 27 -14.27 5.69 -16.52
C ARG A 27 -12.95 4.97 -16.27
N PRO A 28 -12.74 3.77 -16.83
CA PRO A 28 -11.48 3.06 -16.66
C PRO A 28 -10.35 3.94 -17.17
N LEU A 29 -9.31 4.08 -16.33
CA LEU A 29 -8.15 4.89 -16.64
C LEU A 29 -6.98 3.99 -17.00
N LEU A 30 -6.42 4.20 -18.19
CA LEU A 30 -5.20 3.55 -18.63
C LEU A 30 -4.04 4.51 -18.48
N CYS A 31 -3.02 4.11 -17.72
CA CYS A 31 -1.75 4.80 -17.63
C CYS A 31 -0.71 4.07 -18.49
N VAL A 32 -0.03 4.80 -19.37
CA VAL A 32 0.92 4.24 -20.34
C VAL A 32 2.28 4.89 -20.13
N LEU A 33 3.30 4.03 -20.01
CA LEU A 33 4.70 4.39 -20.09
C LEU A 33 5.18 4.06 -21.50
N TYR A 34 5.68 5.06 -22.23
CA TYR A 34 6.19 4.88 -23.59
C TYR A 34 7.50 5.63 -23.78
N GLN A 35 8.26 5.23 -24.80
CA GLN A 35 9.47 5.91 -25.22
C GLN A 35 9.23 6.60 -26.56
N ASP A 36 9.60 7.87 -26.67
CA ASP A 36 9.48 8.65 -27.92
C ASP A 36 10.67 8.42 -28.87
N TYR A 37 10.63 9.06 -30.04
CA TYR A 37 11.66 8.97 -31.06
C TYR A 37 13.00 9.61 -30.66
N ARG A 38 13.01 10.46 -29.62
CA ARG A 38 14.21 11.07 -29.03
C ARG A 38 14.74 10.26 -27.86
N LYS A 39 14.21 9.05 -27.62
CA LYS A 39 14.52 8.18 -26.49
C LYS A 39 14.08 8.74 -25.13
N GLY A 40 13.24 9.77 -25.10
CA GLY A 40 12.62 10.25 -23.87
C GLY A 40 11.53 9.29 -23.41
N ARG A 41 11.49 8.96 -22.12
CA ARG A 41 10.38 8.21 -21.52
C ARG A 41 9.29 9.13 -21.03
N HIS A 42 8.05 8.74 -21.27
CA HIS A 42 6.87 9.56 -21.00
C HIS A 42 5.75 8.74 -20.39
N LEU A 43 5.09 9.32 -19.41
CA LEU A 43 3.86 8.84 -18.81
C LEU A 43 2.69 9.61 -19.40
N LYS A 44 1.67 8.91 -19.89
CA LYS A 44 0.43 9.51 -20.40
C LYS A 44 -0.78 8.71 -19.95
N THR A 45 -1.90 9.40 -19.75
CA THR A 45 -3.16 8.76 -19.38
C THR A 45 -4.19 8.83 -20.49
N TYR A 46 -5.03 7.80 -20.56
CA TYR A 46 -6.20 7.71 -21.43
C TYR A 46 -7.40 7.27 -20.61
N ALA A 47 -8.57 7.86 -20.89
CA ALA A 47 -9.83 7.38 -20.35
C ALA A 47 -10.53 6.52 -21.39
N LEU A 48 -10.92 5.29 -21.02
CA LEU A 48 -11.66 4.39 -21.90
C LEU A 48 -13.15 4.74 -21.84
N ASP A 49 -13.72 5.13 -22.97
CA ASP A 49 -15.17 5.13 -23.14
C ASP A 49 -15.62 3.71 -23.44
N THR A 50 -16.20 3.02 -22.46
CA THR A 50 -16.63 1.63 -22.60
C THR A 50 -17.85 1.48 -23.51
N ARG A 51 -18.57 2.56 -23.79
CA ARG A 51 -19.75 2.52 -24.69
C ARG A 51 -19.32 2.64 -26.14
N LEU A 52 -18.35 3.52 -26.41
CA LEU A 52 -17.82 3.76 -27.76
C LEU A 52 -16.63 2.86 -28.09
N LEU A 53 -16.06 2.18 -27.09
CA LEU A 53 -14.81 1.40 -27.20
C LEU A 53 -13.64 2.23 -27.73
N GLU A 54 -13.60 3.51 -27.35
CA GLU A 54 -12.58 4.47 -27.78
C GLU A 54 -11.76 4.99 -26.60
N LEU A 55 -10.49 5.26 -26.85
CA LEU A 55 -9.61 5.95 -25.91
C LEU A 55 -9.73 7.45 -26.10
N THR A 56 -10.08 8.14 -25.02
CA THR A 56 -10.08 9.60 -24.94
C THR A 56 -8.90 10.06 -24.10
N ASN A 57 -8.55 11.35 -24.19
CA ASN A 57 -7.48 11.90 -23.36
C ASN A 57 -7.81 11.71 -21.87
N GLY A 58 -6.85 11.20 -21.11
CA GLY A 58 -6.98 11.05 -19.68
C GLY A 58 -6.84 12.38 -18.93
N PRO A 59 -7.02 12.35 -17.60
CA PRO A 59 -7.02 13.53 -16.75
C PRO A 59 -5.63 14.11 -16.50
N TRP A 60 -4.55 13.40 -16.86
CA TRP A 60 -3.18 13.85 -16.61
C TRP A 60 -2.46 14.21 -17.89
N ASP A 61 -1.79 15.36 -17.85
CA ASP A 61 -0.84 15.76 -18.88
C ASP A 61 0.31 14.77 -19.02
N THR A 62 0.87 14.74 -20.23
CA THR A 62 2.05 13.92 -20.53
C THR A 62 3.21 14.40 -19.66
N LEU A 63 3.83 13.46 -18.93
CA LEU A 63 4.93 13.74 -18.03
C LEU A 63 6.18 13.00 -18.53
N MET A 64 7.25 13.74 -18.80
CA MET A 64 8.55 13.13 -19.05
C MET A 64 9.09 12.53 -17.75
N VAL A 65 9.48 11.26 -17.79
CA VAL A 65 10.03 10.50 -16.65
C VAL A 65 11.49 10.14 -16.91
N GLU A 66 12.12 9.59 -15.88
CA GLU A 66 13.49 9.10 -15.94
C GLU A 66 13.66 8.04 -17.05
N GLU A 67 14.82 8.05 -17.74
CA GLU A 67 15.12 7.10 -18.82
C GLU A 67 15.12 5.64 -18.34
N GLY A 68 15.53 5.39 -17.09
CA GLY A 68 15.51 4.06 -16.46
C GLY A 68 14.11 3.57 -16.06
N CYS A 69 13.06 4.38 -16.22
CA CYS A 69 11.72 4.01 -15.80
C CYS A 69 11.14 2.86 -16.63
N ASN A 70 10.79 1.74 -15.99
CA ASN A 70 10.38 0.52 -16.68
C ASN A 70 9.15 -0.18 -16.10
N LYS A 71 8.64 0.24 -14.93
CA LYS A 71 7.49 -0.38 -14.27
C LYS A 71 6.47 0.67 -13.85
N LEU A 72 5.19 0.33 -14.01
CA LEU A 72 4.04 1.07 -13.49
C LEU A 72 3.29 0.18 -12.51
N ILE A 73 2.83 0.77 -11.41
CA ILE A 73 2.10 0.10 -10.35
C ILE A 73 0.88 0.96 -10.03
N ALA A 74 -0.32 0.41 -10.19
CA ALA A 74 -1.53 1.10 -9.79
C ALA A 74 -1.63 1.13 -8.25
N VAL A 75 -1.83 2.30 -7.68
CA VAL A 75 -2.04 2.44 -6.24
C VAL A 75 -3.53 2.27 -5.94
N PRO A 76 -3.93 1.34 -5.05
CA PRO A 76 -5.34 1.10 -4.75
C PRO A 76 -5.97 2.28 -3.99
N ALA A 77 -7.30 2.22 -3.85
CA ALA A 77 -8.00 3.07 -2.91
C ALA A 77 -7.45 2.85 -1.48
N PRO A 78 -7.43 3.89 -0.62
CA PRO A 78 -7.97 5.24 -0.83
C PRO A 78 -6.97 6.26 -1.41
N LEU A 79 -5.70 5.89 -1.61
CA LEU A 79 -4.66 6.81 -2.10
C LEU A 79 -4.79 7.07 -3.61
N TYR A 80 -5.16 6.05 -4.39
CA TYR A 80 -5.24 6.09 -5.86
C TYR A 80 -3.95 6.52 -6.55
N GLY A 81 -3.96 6.57 -7.88
CA GLY A 81 -2.82 7.05 -8.67
C GLY A 81 -1.90 5.94 -9.15
N VAL A 82 -0.69 6.32 -9.50
CA VAL A 82 0.32 5.42 -10.08
C VAL A 82 1.66 5.65 -9.42
N LEU A 83 2.31 4.54 -9.06
CA LEU A 83 3.73 4.49 -8.78
C LEU A 83 4.47 4.09 -10.05
N PHE A 84 5.61 4.70 -10.28
CA PHE A 84 6.49 4.35 -11.39
C PHE A 84 7.93 4.26 -10.91
N ILE A 85 8.58 3.17 -11.28
CA ILE A 85 9.92 2.80 -10.80
C ILE A 85 10.91 3.11 -11.91
N GLY A 86 11.88 3.97 -11.58
CA GLY A 86 13.08 4.33 -12.32
C GLY A 86 14.30 3.52 -11.88
N GLN A 87 15.45 3.85 -12.46
CA GLN A 87 16.72 3.27 -12.04
C GLN A 87 17.23 3.92 -10.75
N TYR A 88 17.09 5.25 -10.64
CA TYR A 88 17.56 6.03 -9.50
C TYR A 88 16.44 6.66 -8.68
N SER A 89 15.19 6.50 -9.09
CA SER A 89 14.06 7.07 -8.35
C SER A 89 12.80 6.22 -8.42
N VAL A 90 12.00 6.30 -7.36
CA VAL A 90 10.61 5.86 -7.36
C VAL A 90 9.74 7.09 -7.19
N ALA A 91 8.68 7.18 -7.99
CA ALA A 91 7.79 8.33 -7.96
C ALA A 91 6.32 7.92 -8.00
N TYR A 92 5.50 8.79 -7.41
CA TYR A 92 4.06 8.66 -7.27
C TYR A 92 3.39 9.83 -7.98
N ARG A 93 2.28 9.57 -8.69
CA ARG A 93 1.42 10.60 -9.25
C ARG A 93 -0.07 10.29 -9.06
N TYR A 94 -0.81 11.28 -8.57
CA TYR A 94 -2.27 11.32 -8.63
C TYR A 94 -2.76 12.75 -8.83
N GLY A 95 -3.31 13.03 -10.02
CA GLY A 95 -3.64 14.39 -10.43
C GLY A 95 -2.38 15.25 -10.52
N ASP A 96 -2.40 16.39 -9.84
CA ASP A 96 -1.27 17.31 -9.74
C ASP A 96 -0.28 16.94 -8.62
N ASN A 97 -0.64 15.99 -7.75
CA ASN A 97 0.25 15.54 -6.70
C ASN A 97 1.32 14.61 -7.30
N CYS A 98 2.57 15.05 -7.28
CA CYS A 98 3.72 14.27 -7.71
C CYS A 98 4.77 14.22 -6.60
N GLN A 99 5.04 13.02 -6.08
CA GLN A 99 6.06 12.79 -5.06
C GLN A 99 7.15 11.89 -5.62
N ARG A 100 8.40 12.06 -5.17
CA ARG A 100 9.55 11.28 -5.63
C ARG A 100 10.52 11.05 -4.48
N VAL A 101 11.13 9.87 -4.47
CA VAL A 101 12.26 9.52 -3.61
C VAL A 101 13.39 8.98 -4.47
N GLN A 102 14.63 9.30 -4.10
CA GLN A 102 15.82 8.70 -4.69
C GLN A 102 16.04 7.31 -4.10
N VAL A 103 16.49 6.38 -4.92
CA VAL A 103 16.81 5.01 -4.50
C VAL A 103 18.23 4.66 -4.93
N PRO A 104 18.89 3.70 -4.24
CA PRO A 104 20.17 3.18 -4.71
C PRO A 104 20.06 2.61 -6.12
N ASP A 105 21.16 2.64 -6.87
CA ASP A 105 21.25 1.94 -8.16
C ASP A 105 21.06 0.44 -7.93
N GLY A 106 20.17 -0.18 -8.69
CA GLY A 106 19.68 -1.52 -8.41
C GLY A 106 18.74 -2.05 -9.49
N ASP A 107 18.32 -3.31 -9.33
CA ASP A 107 17.28 -3.90 -10.16
C ASP A 107 16.02 -4.10 -9.34
N LEU A 108 15.22 -3.03 -9.20
CA LEU A 108 13.94 -3.06 -8.49
C LEU A 108 12.91 -3.87 -9.29
N CYS A 109 13.01 -5.21 -9.20
CA CYS A 109 12.48 -6.15 -10.17
C CYS A 109 11.06 -6.63 -9.85
N CYS A 110 10.71 -6.77 -8.57
CA CYS A 110 9.42 -7.26 -8.11
C CYS A 110 8.87 -6.41 -6.96
N PHE A 111 7.55 -6.42 -6.80
CA PHE A 111 6.88 -5.63 -5.78
C PHE A 111 5.57 -6.30 -5.36
N ASP A 112 5.13 -6.03 -4.14
CA ASP A 112 3.78 -6.36 -3.68
C ASP A 112 3.27 -5.33 -2.68
N CYS A 113 1.96 -5.09 -2.69
CA CYS A 113 1.31 -4.21 -1.73
C CYS A 113 1.15 -4.92 -0.39
N VAL A 114 1.48 -4.26 0.70
CA VAL A 114 1.19 -4.78 2.04
C VAL A 114 -0.30 -4.55 2.31
N GLN A 115 -1.11 -5.58 2.10
CA GLN A 115 -2.57 -5.56 2.24
C GLN A 115 -3.02 -6.09 3.61
N HIS A 116 -4.12 -5.52 4.13
CA HIS A 116 -4.61 -5.79 5.51
C HIS A 116 -5.82 -6.67 5.49
N LYS A 117 -6.58 -6.51 4.41
CA LYS A 117 -7.73 -7.31 4.13
C LYS A 117 -7.46 -7.96 2.80
N ARG A 118 -6.89 -9.16 2.83
CA ARG A 118 -7.15 -10.07 1.71
C ARG A 118 -8.67 -10.20 1.63
N PRO A 119 -9.30 -10.03 0.46
CA PRO A 119 -10.72 -10.33 0.34
C PRO A 119 -10.90 -11.76 0.86
N HIS A 120 -11.72 -11.93 1.90
CA HIS A 120 -12.07 -13.24 2.42
C HIS A 120 -12.50 -14.08 1.22
N ILE A 121 -11.72 -15.11 0.87
CA ILE A 121 -12.22 -16.14 -0.04
C ILE A 121 -13.24 -16.87 0.81
N ASN A 122 -14.51 -16.54 0.62
CA ASN A 122 -15.61 -17.34 1.16
C ASN A 122 -15.54 -18.70 0.49
N ILE A 123 -14.72 -19.61 1.04
CA ILE A 123 -14.89 -21.04 0.84
C ILE A 123 -16.08 -21.42 1.72
N HIS A 124 -17.27 -20.98 1.33
CA HIS A 124 -18.49 -21.57 1.85
C HIS A 124 -18.52 -22.99 1.27
N GLY A 125 -18.03 -23.95 2.04
CA GLY A 125 -18.56 -25.30 1.93
C GLY A 125 -20.05 -25.23 2.19
N ASP A 126 -20.84 -25.96 1.42
CA ASP A 126 -22.31 -26.04 1.51
C ASP A 126 -22.75 -26.68 2.86
N GLY A 127 -22.44 -26.03 3.98
CA GLY A 127 -22.76 -26.46 5.32
C GLY A 127 -23.75 -25.49 5.96
N ASP A 128 -24.99 -25.94 6.11
CA ASP A 128 -26.00 -25.31 6.96
C ASP A 128 -25.44 -25.21 8.39
N GLY A 129 -25.03 -24.01 8.80
CA GLY A 129 -24.41 -23.81 10.10
C GLY A 129 -24.43 -22.34 10.53
N ASP A 130 -25.24 -22.08 11.54
CA ASP A 130 -25.56 -20.81 12.20
C ASP A 130 -24.36 -20.22 12.98
N GLY A 131 -23.19 -20.18 12.37
CA GLY A 131 -21.94 -19.74 13.00
C GLY A 131 -21.84 -18.22 13.07
N GLU A 132 -21.77 -17.70 14.30
CA GLU A 132 -21.40 -16.32 14.58
C GLU A 132 -20.05 -15.99 13.90
N GLU A 133 -20.00 -14.88 13.15
CA GLU A 133 -18.78 -14.40 12.49
C GLU A 133 -17.72 -14.08 13.56
N GLU A 134 -16.79 -15.00 13.82
CA GLU A 134 -15.60 -14.73 14.64
C GLU A 134 -14.73 -13.68 13.94
N GLN A 135 -14.81 -12.44 14.43
CA GLN A 135 -13.89 -11.36 14.12
C GLN A 135 -12.51 -11.71 14.70
N ASN A 136 -11.73 -12.50 13.96
CA ASN A 136 -10.35 -12.78 14.31
C ASN A 136 -9.52 -11.50 14.15
N ASN A 137 -9.20 -10.92 15.30
CA ASN A 137 -8.44 -9.68 15.46
C ASN A 137 -6.93 -9.98 15.27
N THR A 138 -6.51 -10.22 14.04
CA THR A 138 -5.08 -10.38 13.71
C THR A 138 -4.46 -8.99 13.65
N MET A 139 -3.76 -8.58 14.72
CA MET A 139 -3.01 -7.32 14.73
C MET A 139 -1.84 -7.43 13.75
N ASP A 140 -2.02 -6.87 12.56
CA ASP A 140 -0.94 -6.69 11.60
C ASP A 140 0.12 -5.72 12.14
N VAL A 141 1.37 -5.94 11.73
CA VAL A 141 2.53 -5.13 12.14
C VAL A 141 2.32 -3.66 11.75
N ALA A 142 1.80 -2.88 12.68
CA ALA A 142 1.70 -1.44 12.58
C ALA A 142 3.01 -0.81 13.03
N ILE A 143 3.64 -0.02 12.17
CA ILE A 143 4.55 1.03 12.64
C ILE A 143 3.62 2.16 13.11
N ALA A 144 3.32 2.19 14.41
CA ALA A 144 2.58 3.29 15.01
C ALA A 144 3.42 4.57 14.91
N ASP A 145 2.83 5.65 14.39
CA ASP A 145 3.29 6.99 14.72
C ASP A 145 2.88 7.22 16.18
N GLU A 146 3.83 7.61 17.04
CA GLU A 146 3.65 7.72 18.49
C GLU A 146 2.59 8.76 18.89
N ASN A 147 2.05 9.52 17.92
CA ASN A 147 1.06 10.57 18.10
C ASN A 147 -0.38 10.22 17.64
N GLU A 148 -0.66 9.04 17.07
CA GLU A 148 -2.02 8.67 16.64
C GLU A 148 -2.58 7.49 17.46
N THR A 149 -3.80 7.67 17.97
CA THR A 149 -4.43 6.80 18.99
C THR A 149 -4.85 5.41 18.52
N GLU A 150 -4.75 5.08 17.23
CA GLU A 150 -4.83 3.73 16.69
C GLU A 150 -4.15 3.75 15.30
N PRO A 151 -3.29 2.79 14.94
CA PRO A 151 -2.67 2.77 13.62
C PRO A 151 -3.72 2.50 12.54
N THR A 152 -4.15 3.54 11.83
CA THR A 152 -5.03 3.35 10.67
C THR A 152 -4.24 2.70 9.53
N PHE A 153 -4.51 1.44 9.24
CA PHE A 153 -3.87 0.80 8.10
C PHE A 153 -4.56 1.23 6.81
N VAL A 154 -3.77 1.82 5.92
CA VAL A 154 -4.20 2.26 4.59
C VAL A 154 -3.58 1.38 3.51
N ASP A 155 -4.43 0.63 2.79
CA ASP A 155 -3.97 -0.16 1.64
C ASP A 155 -3.35 0.75 0.57
N GLY A 156 -2.27 0.28 -0.05
CA GLY A 156 -1.47 1.05 -0.99
C GLY A 156 -0.49 2.03 -0.34
N ALA A 157 -0.48 2.16 1.00
CA ALA A 157 0.49 3.03 1.68
C ALA A 157 1.87 2.38 1.86
N ARG A 158 1.97 1.06 1.78
CA ARG A 158 3.21 0.28 1.97
C ARG A 158 3.39 -0.75 0.88
N TRP A 159 4.60 -0.82 0.34
CA TRP A 159 4.97 -1.74 -0.73
C TRP A 159 6.28 -2.42 -0.40
N LEU A 160 6.31 -3.75 -0.52
CA LEU A 160 7.54 -4.51 -0.60
C LEU A 160 8.13 -4.33 -1.99
N ILE A 161 9.43 -4.06 -2.07
CA ILE A 161 10.17 -3.92 -3.33
C ILE A 161 11.45 -4.75 -3.23
N GLY A 162 11.56 -5.76 -4.08
CA GLY A 162 12.75 -6.60 -4.19
C GLY A 162 13.76 -5.99 -5.15
N ASP A 163 15.04 -6.01 -4.75
CA ASP A 163 16.17 -5.61 -5.57
C ASP A 163 16.99 -6.85 -5.98
N GLY A 164 16.93 -7.18 -7.27
CA GLY A 164 17.66 -8.28 -7.91
C GLY A 164 19.17 -8.15 -7.82
N LEU A 165 19.68 -6.93 -8.03
CA LEU A 165 21.12 -6.63 -8.11
C LEU A 165 21.74 -6.58 -6.71
N ASN A 166 21.11 -5.83 -5.80
CA ASN A 166 21.64 -5.63 -4.45
C ASN A 166 21.17 -6.71 -3.46
N ARG A 167 20.38 -7.69 -3.92
CA ARG A 167 19.86 -8.80 -3.11
C ARG A 167 19.19 -8.30 -1.82
N SER A 168 18.37 -7.28 -1.95
CA SER A 168 17.76 -6.62 -0.81
C SER A 168 16.25 -6.56 -0.92
N LEU A 169 15.59 -6.67 0.23
CA LEU A 169 14.18 -6.36 0.36
C LEU A 169 14.07 -4.95 0.93
N ASN A 170 13.26 -4.13 0.28
CA ASN A 170 13.02 -2.75 0.64
C ASN A 170 11.53 -2.53 0.87
N MET A 171 11.20 -1.54 1.69
CA MET A 171 9.85 -1.04 1.89
C MET A 171 9.74 0.40 1.39
N LEU A 172 8.82 0.62 0.46
CA LEU A 172 8.37 1.95 0.09
C LEU A 172 7.14 2.31 0.93
N VAL A 173 7.20 3.47 1.61
CA VAL A 173 6.11 4.02 2.42
C VAL A 173 5.62 5.33 1.80
N LEU A 174 4.31 5.41 1.55
CA LEU A 174 3.61 6.63 1.14
C LEU A 174 3.08 7.32 2.39
N LYS A 175 3.85 8.27 2.93
CA LYS A 175 3.39 9.13 4.02
C LYS A 175 2.25 9.99 3.49
N HIS A 176 1.13 10.01 4.19
CA HIS A 176 -0.10 10.65 3.74
C HIS A 176 -0.78 11.36 4.90
N THR A 177 -1.67 12.30 4.57
CA THR A 177 -2.51 12.96 5.58
C THR A 177 -3.75 12.12 5.89
N ALA A 178 -4.48 12.49 6.95
CA ALA A 178 -5.80 11.93 7.28
C ALA A 178 -6.82 11.96 6.11
N ASN A 179 -6.63 12.85 5.13
CA ASN A 179 -7.47 12.94 3.92
C ASN A 179 -6.90 12.12 2.73
N PHE A 180 -6.00 11.17 2.98
CA PHE A 180 -5.38 10.29 1.98
C PHE A 180 -4.56 11.04 0.90
N ILE A 181 -4.04 12.23 1.25
CA ILE A 181 -3.16 12.97 0.35
C ILE A 181 -1.72 12.57 0.66
N VAL A 182 -1.05 11.89 -0.29
CA VAL A 182 0.38 11.54 -0.18
C VAL A 182 1.22 12.81 -0.11
N LYS A 183 2.08 12.91 0.92
CA LYS A 183 2.97 14.04 1.18
C LYS A 183 4.43 13.73 0.89
N GLN A 184 4.84 12.48 1.06
CA GLN A 184 6.22 12.07 0.90
C GLN A 184 6.31 10.58 0.62
N LEU A 185 7.36 10.19 -0.09
CA LEU A 185 7.78 8.81 -0.25
C LEU A 185 9.01 8.55 0.62
N GLU A 186 9.02 7.44 1.35
CA GLU A 186 10.18 6.95 2.10
C GLU A 186 10.57 5.58 1.58
N PHE A 187 11.85 5.36 1.34
CA PHE A 187 12.38 4.10 0.84
C PHE A 187 13.39 3.55 1.85
N ASN A 188 13.07 2.42 2.47
CA ASN A 188 13.84 1.85 3.57
C ASN A 188 14.24 0.41 3.24
N LYS A 189 15.54 0.08 3.36
CA LYS A 189 16.00 -1.32 3.29
C LYS A 189 15.52 -2.07 4.54
N LEU A 190 14.83 -3.18 4.34
CA LEU A 190 14.38 -4.08 5.41
C LEU A 190 15.45 -5.11 5.75
N GLY A 191 16.15 -5.63 4.74
CA GLY A 191 17.14 -6.68 4.94
C GLY A 191 17.70 -7.22 3.63
N GLU A 192 18.48 -8.29 3.77
CA GLU A 192 19.06 -9.03 2.66
C GLU A 192 18.24 -10.29 2.38
N ILE A 193 18.10 -10.61 1.10
CA ILE A 193 17.35 -11.77 0.61
C ILE A 193 18.16 -12.46 -0.49
N VAL A 194 17.65 -13.57 -1.02
CA VAL A 194 18.09 -14.07 -2.33
C VAL A 194 17.71 -13.08 -3.44
N SER A 195 18.39 -13.11 -4.59
CA SER A 195 18.01 -12.27 -5.74
C SER A 195 16.56 -12.59 -6.16
N PRO A 196 15.59 -11.70 -5.92
CA PRO A 196 14.19 -12.06 -6.07
C PRO A 196 13.76 -12.01 -7.53
N SER A 197 12.88 -12.93 -7.92
CA SER A 197 12.08 -12.84 -9.14
C SER A 197 10.62 -12.47 -8.85
N THR A 198 10.14 -12.75 -7.64
CA THR A 198 8.81 -12.35 -7.17
C THR A 198 8.81 -12.16 -5.65
N VAL A 199 7.93 -11.31 -5.15
CA VAL A 199 7.62 -11.17 -3.73
C VAL A 199 6.11 -11.22 -3.57
N SER A 200 5.62 -11.86 -2.50
CA SER A 200 4.21 -11.81 -2.12
C SER A 200 4.07 -11.65 -0.61
N TYR A 201 3.44 -10.57 -0.18
CA TYR A 201 3.08 -10.39 1.21
C TYR A 201 1.90 -11.30 1.56
N ILE A 202 2.02 -12.05 2.65
CA ILE A 202 1.02 -13.04 3.06
C ILE A 202 0.07 -12.44 4.07
N CYS A 203 0.55 -12.26 5.30
CA CYS A 203 -0.18 -11.66 6.41
C CYS A 203 0.80 -11.44 7.57
N SER A 204 0.52 -10.48 8.44
CA SER A 204 1.18 -10.33 9.76
C SER A 204 2.71 -10.40 9.71
N GLY A 205 3.33 -9.67 8.78
CA GLY A 205 4.79 -9.64 8.61
C GLY A 205 5.37 -10.80 7.80
N LEU A 206 4.61 -11.86 7.51
CA LEU A 206 5.07 -12.98 6.68
C LEU A 206 5.03 -12.63 5.19
N ALA A 207 6.10 -12.91 4.47
CA ALA A 207 6.18 -12.78 3.02
C ALA A 207 6.89 -13.97 2.36
N PHE A 208 6.47 -14.29 1.14
CA PHE A 208 7.17 -15.23 0.26
C PHE A 208 8.08 -14.46 -0.70
N VAL A 209 9.31 -14.93 -0.85
CA VAL A 209 10.30 -14.45 -1.82
C VAL A 209 10.65 -15.59 -2.76
N GLY A 210 10.20 -15.49 -4.00
CA GLY A 210 10.59 -16.42 -5.06
C GLY A 210 11.88 -15.97 -5.72
N SER A 211 12.77 -16.92 -6.03
CA SER A 211 14.01 -16.67 -6.77
C SER A 211 14.18 -17.67 -7.90
N CYS A 212 14.73 -17.20 -9.03
CA CYS A 212 15.19 -18.07 -10.11
C CYS A 212 16.70 -18.34 -10.05
N ALA A 213 17.42 -17.65 -9.16
CA ALA A 213 18.88 -17.70 -9.05
C ALA A 213 19.36 -18.41 -7.77
N GLY A 214 18.44 -18.78 -6.88
CA GLY A 214 18.70 -19.50 -5.63
C GLY A 214 17.40 -20.07 -5.06
N ASP A 215 17.44 -20.47 -3.79
CA ASP A 215 16.27 -21.05 -3.11
C ASP A 215 15.22 -19.99 -2.82
N SER A 216 13.95 -20.37 -2.97
CA SER A 216 12.84 -19.51 -2.55
C SER A 216 12.71 -19.52 -1.02
N GLN A 217 12.27 -18.40 -0.45
CA GLN A 217 12.29 -18.17 1.00
C GLN A 217 10.91 -17.75 1.51
N PHE A 218 10.55 -18.23 2.70
CA PHE A 218 9.57 -17.57 3.55
C PHE A 218 10.33 -16.71 4.55
N ILE A 219 9.91 -15.46 4.69
CA ILE A 219 10.57 -14.48 5.54
C ILE A 219 9.55 -13.83 6.48
N GLU A 220 10.03 -13.45 7.66
CA GLU A 220 9.28 -12.67 8.63
C GLU A 220 9.84 -11.25 8.69
N ILE A 221 8.95 -10.27 8.65
CA ILE A 221 9.27 -8.84 8.71
C ILE A 221 8.85 -8.33 10.08
N HIS A 222 9.83 -7.93 10.88
CA HIS A 222 9.62 -7.39 12.22
C HIS A 222 9.54 -5.86 12.20
N SER A 223 8.69 -5.29 13.05
CA SER A 223 8.66 -3.83 13.32
C SER A 223 9.88 -3.37 14.12
N ASP A 224 10.38 -4.23 15.00
CA ASP A 224 11.53 -3.97 15.85
C ASP A 224 12.83 -4.30 15.12
N LYS A 225 13.76 -3.35 15.05
CA LYS A 225 15.08 -3.54 14.43
C LYS A 225 16.00 -4.40 15.28
N GLU A 226 15.76 -4.50 16.58
CA GLU A 226 16.61 -5.20 17.54
C GLU A 226 16.09 -6.61 17.88
N TRP A 227 15.07 -7.09 17.15
CA TRP A 227 14.40 -8.36 17.43
C TRP A 227 15.35 -9.56 17.54
N ARG A 228 16.43 -9.59 16.75
CA ARG A 228 17.44 -10.66 16.80
C ARG A 228 18.19 -10.70 18.12
N LYS A 229 18.60 -9.53 18.62
CA LYS A 229 19.36 -9.45 19.88
C LYS A 229 18.52 -9.87 21.08
N ARG A 230 17.21 -9.60 21.04
CA ARG A 230 16.28 -10.01 22.09
C ARG A 230 16.12 -11.53 22.14
N ARG A 231 15.97 -12.20 20.99
CA ARG A 231 15.94 -13.67 20.93
C ARG A 231 17.21 -14.31 21.48
N GLU A 232 18.37 -13.78 21.09
CA GLU A 232 19.66 -14.29 21.57
C GLU A 232 19.80 -14.16 23.10
N GLN A 233 19.21 -13.13 23.71
CA GLN A 233 19.20 -12.96 25.17
C GLN A 233 18.21 -13.88 25.88
N GLU A 234 17.04 -14.15 25.29
CA GLU A 234 16.05 -15.08 25.85
C GLU A 234 16.58 -16.52 25.88
N ASP A 235 17.34 -16.94 24.85
CA ASP A 235 17.95 -18.27 24.80
C ASP A 235 19.09 -18.43 25.83
N ASP A 236 19.76 -17.34 26.25
CA ASP A 236 20.85 -17.37 27.24
C ASP A 236 20.32 -17.38 28.70
N ASP A 237 19.15 -16.78 28.96
CA ASP A 237 18.55 -16.71 30.32
C ASP A 237 17.88 -18.04 30.75
N ASP A 238 17.46 -18.89 29.80
CA ASP A 238 16.81 -20.19 30.07
C ASP A 238 17.81 -21.29 30.51
N ASP A 239 19.12 -21.07 30.31
CA ASP A 239 20.19 -22.01 30.68
C ASP A 239 20.65 -21.85 32.16
N ASP A 240 20.18 -20.84 32.89
CA ASP A 240 20.60 -20.52 34.26
C ASP A 240 19.66 -21.05 35.38
N ASP A 241 18.57 -21.74 35.03
CA ASP A 241 17.56 -22.25 36.00
C ASP A 241 17.70 -23.75 36.38
N ASP A 242 18.75 -24.44 35.91
CA ASP A 242 19.07 -25.82 36.28
C ASP A 242 20.22 -25.89 37.32
N ASP A 243 19.96 -25.48 38.58
CA ASP A 243 20.83 -25.79 39.75
C ASP A 243 20.04 -26.08 41.06
#